data_AF-A0AA51JNR3-F1
#
_entry.id   AF-A0AA51JNR3-F1
#
_cell.length_a   1.000
_cell.length_b   1.000
_cell.length_c   1.000
_cell.angle_alpha   90.00
_cell.angle_beta   90.00
_cell.angle_gamma   90.00
#
_symmetry.space_group_name_H-M   'P 1'
#
loop_
_entity.id
_entity.type
_entity.pdbx_description
1 polymer ?
#
loop_
_entity_poly.entity_id
_entity_poly.type
_entity_poly.pdbx_seq_one_letter_code
_entity_poly.pdbx_strand_id
1 'polypeptide(L)' 'PSQADVEVFEQVGKAPASSLPHALRWYKQIASYEAGERKTWGEGVSPLSAGAKPTAPAAA' A
#
# COMPACT_ATOMS: atom_id res chain seq x y z
N PRO A 1 -6.06 -1.17 8.78
CA PRO A 1 -5.98 -0.53 7.44
C PRO A 1 -5.95 0.99 7.58
N SER A 2 -5.20 1.67 6.74
CA SER A 2 -4.94 3.12 6.75
C SER A 2 -4.94 3.68 5.32
N GLN A 3 -4.86 5.00 5.15
CA GLN A 3 -4.73 5.61 3.81
C GLN A 3 -3.52 5.06 3.02
N ALA A 4 -2.43 4.69 3.70
CA ALA A 4 -1.29 4.03 3.07
C ALA A 4 -1.64 2.71 2.37
N ASP A 5 -2.57 1.92 2.94
CA ASP A 5 -3.03 0.67 2.33
C ASP A 5 -3.85 0.94 1.07
N VAL A 6 -4.62 2.03 1.04
CA VAL A 6 -5.42 2.44 -0.12
C VAL A 6 -4.52 2.82 -1.28
N GLU A 7 -3.51 3.67 -1.02
CA GLU A 7 -2.54 4.06 -2.04
C GLU A 7 -1.79 2.85 -2.61
N VAL A 8 -1.29 1.96 -1.76
CA VAL A 8 -0.59 0.75 -2.23
C VAL A 8 -1.53 -0.17 -2.99
N PHE A 9 -2.80 -0.29 -2.57
CA PHE A 9 -3.79 -1.13 -3.24
C PHE A 9 -4.11 -0.60 -4.64
N GLU A 10 -4.24 0.72 -4.80
CA GLU A 10 -4.41 1.38 -6.09
C GLU A 10 -3.20 1.19 -7.01
N GLN A 11 -1.99 1.30 -6.49
CA GLN A 11 -0.76 1.05 -7.26
C GLN A 11 -0.60 -0.39 -7.70
N VAL A 12 -0.99 -1.34 -6.85
CA VAL A 12 -0.94 -2.78 -7.17
C VAL A 12 -1.96 -3.11 -8.28
N GLY A 13 -3.16 -2.52 -8.22
CA GLY A 13 -4.17 -2.50 -9.29
C GLY A 13 -4.80 -3.84 -9.68
N LYS A 14 -4.12 -4.97 -9.47
CA LYS A 14 -4.58 -6.34 -9.75
C LYS A 14 -4.09 -7.29 -8.66
N ALA A 15 -4.77 -8.43 -8.53
CA ALA A 15 -4.40 -9.45 -7.56
C ALA A 15 -2.93 -9.89 -7.73
N PRO A 16 -2.11 -9.86 -6.66
CA PRO A 16 -0.74 -10.34 -6.68
C PRO A 16 -0.65 -11.84 -7.02
N ALA A 17 0.52 -12.28 -7.47
CA ALA A 17 0.76 -13.71 -7.73
C ALA A 17 0.57 -14.57 -6.46
N SER A 18 0.10 -15.81 -6.64
CA SER A 18 -0.08 -16.79 -5.55
C SER A 18 1.23 -17.18 -4.86
N SER A 19 2.37 -16.93 -5.52
CA SER A 19 3.70 -17.06 -4.93
C SER A 19 3.99 -16.04 -3.82
N LEU A 20 3.20 -14.97 -3.70
CA LEU A 20 3.29 -13.95 -2.66
C LEU A 20 2.10 -14.08 -1.69
N PRO A 21 2.09 -15.11 -0.81
CA PRO A 21 0.91 -15.45 -0.01
C PRO A 21 0.48 -14.31 0.92
N HIS A 22 1.44 -13.56 1.47
CA HIS A 22 1.16 -12.43 2.34
C HIS A 22 0.58 -11.23 1.58
N ALA A 23 1.12 -10.91 0.39
CA ALA A 23 0.61 -9.84 -0.45
C ALA A 23 -0.79 -10.16 -0.97
N LEU A 24 -1.03 -11.40 -1.40
CA LEU A 24 -2.35 -11.84 -1.84
C LEU A 24 -3.37 -11.87 -0.70
N ARG A 25 -2.98 -12.31 0.51
CA ARG A 25 -3.84 -12.23 1.70
C ARG A 25 -4.21 -10.79 2.01
N TRP A 26 -3.24 -9.88 2.03
CA TRP A 26 -3.49 -8.46 2.27
C TRP A 26 -4.36 -7.84 1.17
N TYR A 27 -4.09 -8.11 -0.11
CA TYR A 27 -4.89 -7.59 -1.22
C TYR A 27 -6.35 -8.03 -1.10
N LYS A 28 -6.61 -9.30 -0.77
CA LYS A 28 -7.97 -9.80 -0.52
C LYS A 28 -8.62 -9.12 0.68
N GLN A 29 -7.85 -8.88 1.74
CA GLN A 29 -8.34 -8.16 2.93
C GLN A 29 -8.72 -6.71 2.60
N ILE A 30 -7.93 -5.98 1.81
CA ILE A 30 -8.26 -4.59 1.45
C ILE A 30 -9.42 -4.55 0.44
N ALA A 31 -9.44 -5.49 -0.51
CA ALA A 31 -10.51 -5.62 -1.49
C ALA A 31 -11.87 -5.94 -0.87
N SER A 32 -11.93 -6.58 0.29
CA SER A 32 -13.20 -6.92 0.95
C SER A 32 -13.92 -5.73 1.59
N TYR A 33 -13.26 -4.59 1.77
CA TYR A 33 -13.89 -3.37 2.30
C TYR A 33 -14.55 -2.57 1.20
N GLU A 34 -15.65 -1.89 1.49
CA GLU A 34 -16.31 -1.01 0.53
C GLU A 34 -15.45 0.25 0.27
N ALA A 35 -15.56 0.81 -0.94
CA ALA A 35 -14.78 2.01 -1.30
C ALA A 35 -15.06 3.22 -0.38
N GLY A 36 -16.28 3.29 0.18
CA GLY A 36 -16.65 4.31 1.18
C GLY A 36 -15.94 4.13 2.52
N GLU A 37 -15.73 2.89 2.97
CA GLU A 37 -15.02 2.60 4.23
C GLU A 37 -13.53 2.90 4.11
N ARG A 38 -12.94 2.61 2.94
CA ARG A 38 -11.52 2.90 2.68
C ARG A 38 -11.20 4.40 2.80
N LYS A 39 -12.18 5.27 2.47
CA LYS A 39 -12.05 6.73 2.57
C LYS A 39 -12.12 7.24 4.01
N THR A 40 -12.70 6.49 4.94
CA THR A 40 -12.80 6.89 6.35
C THR A 40 -11.62 6.40 7.19
N TRP A 41 -10.70 5.62 6.61
CA TRP A 41 -9.51 5.16 7.29
C TRP A 41 -8.58 6.32 7.62
N GLY A 42 -7.98 6.28 8.80
CA GLY A 42 -7.07 7.31 9.28
C GLY A 42 -5.90 7.54 8.33
N GLU A 43 -5.41 8.78 8.31
CA GLU A 43 -4.21 9.19 7.56
C GLU A 43 -3.02 8.38 8.08
N GLY A 44 -2.59 7.41 7.28
CA GLY A 44 -1.39 6.62 7.53
C GLY A 44 -0.24 7.20 6.71
N VAL A 45 0.97 7.24 7.27
CA VAL A 45 2.15 7.60 6.50
C VAL A 45 2.38 6.52 5.44
N SER A 46 2.19 6.88 4.18
CA SER A 46 2.39 5.96 3.07
C SER A 46 3.86 5.60 2.90
N PRO A 47 4.23 4.31 2.79
CA PRO A 47 5.61 3.91 2.53
C PRO A 47 6.11 4.40 1.17
N LEU A 48 5.21 4.67 0.21
CA LEU A 48 5.54 5.27 -1.09
C LEU A 48 6.03 6.71 -0.92
N SER A 49 5.35 7.48 -0.07
CA SER A 49 5.71 8.86 0.26
C SER A 49 6.90 8.94 1.22
N ALA A 50 7.01 7.98 2.15
CA ALA A 50 8.11 7.93 3.12
C ALA A 50 9.44 7.47 2.51
N GLY A 51 9.42 6.60 1.50
CA GLY A 51 10.61 6.12 0.79
C GLY A 51 11.24 7.13 -0.16
N ALA A 52 10.56 8.25 -0.46
CA ALA A 52 11.01 9.26 -1.41
C ALA A 52 12.20 10.11 -0.91
N LYS A 53 12.69 9.93 0.33
CA LYS A 53 13.90 10.58 0.83
C LYS A 53 15.11 9.65 0.66
N PRO A 54 15.85 9.69 -0.45
CA PRO A 54 17.13 9.01 -0.54
C PRO A 54 18.07 9.56 0.53
N THR A 55 18.72 8.67 1.29
CA THR A 55 19.78 9.05 2.21
C THR A 55 21.07 9.20 1.40
N ALA A 56 21.39 10.46 1.07
CA ALA A 56 22.63 11.02 0.50
C ALA A 56 23.12 10.48 -0.88
N PRO A 57 23.64 11.36 -1.77
CA PRO A 57 24.42 10.91 -2.91
C PRO A 57 25.75 10.34 -2.40
N ALA A 58 26.16 9.18 -2.91
CA ALA A 58 27.51 8.67 -2.70
C ALA A 58 28.50 9.67 -3.32
N ALA A 59 29.35 10.28 -2.49
CA ALA A 59 30.48 11.06 -2.96
C ALA A 59 31.49 10.12 -3.63
N ALA A 60 31.91 10.47 -4.84
CA ALA A 60 32.99 9.83 -5.59
C ALA A 60 34.34 10.47 -5.25
#